data_AF-A0A4Q3RR85-F1
#
_entry.id   AF-A0A4Q3RR85-F1
#
_cell.length_a   1.000
_cell.length_b   1.000
_cell.length_c   1.000
_cell.angle_alpha   90.00
_cell.angle_beta   90.00
_cell.angle_gamma   90.00
#
_symmetry.space_group_name_H-M   'P 1'
#
loop_
_entity.id
_entity.type
_entity.pdbx_description
1 polymer ?
#
loop_
_entity_poly.entity_id
_entity_poly.type
_entity_poly.pdbx_seq_one_letter_code
_entity_poly.pdbx_strand_id
1 'polypeptide(L)'
;MQQYDTVVEALNDLKKRGFALDFNIAFDQLICHDNNTCLNPSQFEITEVHRFEGDTNPSDEEVIYAVESKEGNIKGVLHSAFGTYADDVSPDLLRKLSMHTN
;
A
#
# COMPACT_ATOMS: atom_id res chain seq x y z
N MET A 1 1.72 8.47 15.67
CA MET A 1 1.41 7.29 14.85
C MET A 1 0.05 6.79 15.29
N GLN A 2 -0.95 6.86 14.42
CA GLN A 2 -2.21 6.15 14.64
C GLN A 2 -1.89 4.66 14.50
N GLN A 3 -2.02 3.91 15.59
CA GLN A 3 -1.98 2.45 15.55
C GLN A 3 -3.43 2.00 15.48
N TYR A 4 -3.73 1.17 14.49
CA TYR A 4 -5.01 0.52 14.36
C TYR A 4 -4.85 -0.91 14.86
N ASP A 5 -5.85 -1.42 15.58
CA ASP A 5 -5.86 -2.81 16.05
C ASP A 5 -6.08 -3.78 14.89
N THR A 6 -6.87 -3.36 13.89
CA THR A 6 -7.22 -4.19 12.73
C THR A 6 -6.98 -3.48 11.41
N VAL A 7 -6.69 -4.26 10.37
CA VAL A 7 -6.60 -3.78 8.97
C VAL A 7 -7.88 -3.04 8.59
N VAL A 8 -9.03 -3.58 8.99
CA VAL A 8 -10.35 -2.99 8.69
C VAL A 8 -10.47 -1.58 9.26
N GLU A 9 -10.05 -1.35 10.50
CA GLU A 9 -10.10 -0.01 11.10
C GLU A 9 -9.22 0.99 10.37
N ALA A 10 -7.99 0.59 10.03
CA ALA A 10 -7.06 1.41 9.28
C ALA A 10 -7.63 1.82 7.92
N LEU A 11 -8.15 0.85 7.17
CA LEU A 11 -8.80 1.08 5.88
C LEU A 11 -9.99 2.02 6.00
N ASN A 12 -10.79 1.88 7.06
CA ASN A 12 -11.98 2.70 7.24
C ASN A 12 -11.62 4.14 7.59
N ASP A 13 -10.56 4.37 8.38
CA ASP A 13 -10.04 5.72 8.66
C ASP A 13 -9.41 6.35 7.41
N LEU A 14 -8.55 5.58 6.71
CA LEU A 14 -7.93 5.99 5.45
C LEU A 14 -9.00 6.37 4.41
N LYS A 15 -10.07 5.59 4.29
CA LYS A 15 -11.24 5.93 3.47
C LYS A 15 -11.88 7.27 3.86
N LYS A 16 -12.06 7.55 5.15
CA LYS A 16 -12.60 8.84 5.64
C LYS A 16 -11.67 10.01 5.31
N ARG A 17 -10.35 9.76 5.24
CA ARG A 17 -9.33 10.76 4.86
C ARG A 17 -9.21 10.94 3.34
N GLY A 18 -9.92 10.15 2.54
CA GLY A 18 -9.94 10.23 1.07
C GLY A 18 -9.13 9.14 0.37
N PHE A 19 -8.44 8.26 1.11
CA PHE A 19 -7.76 7.08 0.57
C PHE A 19 -8.77 5.95 0.35
N ALA A 20 -9.68 6.17 -0.59
CA ALA A 20 -10.76 5.22 -0.87
C ALA A 20 -10.42 4.20 -1.95
N LEU A 21 -9.37 4.45 -2.73
CA LEU A 21 -8.93 3.58 -3.81
C LEU A 21 -8.10 2.42 -3.25
N ASP A 22 -8.31 1.25 -3.83
CA ASP A 22 -7.47 0.08 -3.58
C ASP A 22 -6.47 -0.07 -4.72
N PHE A 23 -5.20 -0.06 -4.38
CA PHE A 23 -4.09 -0.27 -5.29
C PHE A 23 -3.55 -1.67 -5.09
N ASN A 24 -3.35 -2.35 -6.21
CA ASN A 24 -2.66 -3.62 -6.25
C ASN A 24 -1.34 -3.48 -7.03
N ILE A 25 -0.34 -4.26 -6.68
CA ILE A 25 0.92 -4.30 -7.43
C ILE A 25 0.70 -5.15 -8.68
N ALA A 26 1.07 -4.62 -9.84
CA ALA A 26 1.12 -5.37 -11.09
C ALA A 26 2.44 -5.09 -11.81
N PHE A 27 3.33 -6.09 -11.86
CA PHE A 27 4.66 -6.07 -12.47
C PHE A 27 5.60 -4.96 -11.94
N ASP A 28 5.42 -3.72 -12.38
CA ASP A 28 6.26 -2.56 -12.05
C ASP A 28 5.44 -1.35 -11.57
N GLN A 29 4.11 -1.46 -11.54
CA GLN A 29 3.25 -0.32 -11.28
C GLN A 29 2.11 -0.69 -10.34
N LEU A 30 1.56 0.33 -9.69
CA LEU A 30 0.34 0.18 -8.93
C LEU A 30 -0.85 0.35 -9.87
N ILE A 31 -1.76 -0.62 -9.85
CA ILE A 31 -3.00 -0.56 -10.60
C ILE A 31 -4.17 -0.46 -9.65
N CYS A 32 -5.08 0.44 -9.95
CA CYS A 32 -6.37 0.53 -9.28
C CYS A 32 -7.42 -0.02 -10.24
N HIS A 33 -8.02 -1.16 -9.90
CA HIS A 33 -9.09 -1.75 -10.70
C HIS A 33 -10.38 -0.93 -10.65
N ASP A 34 -10.63 -0.21 -9.56
CA ASP A 34 -11.86 0.56 -9.36
C ASP A 34 -11.98 1.71 -10.40
N ASN A 35 -10.90 2.46 -10.59
CA ASN A 35 -10.81 3.58 -11.54
C ASN A 35 -9.97 3.27 -12.79
N ASN A 36 -9.63 2.00 -13.01
CA ASN A 36 -8.76 1.53 -14.10
C ASN A 36 -7.48 2.38 -14.27
N THR A 37 -6.92 2.84 -13.16
CA THR A 37 -5.80 3.81 -13.14
C THR A 37 -4.50 3.09 -12.83
N CYS A 38 -3.41 3.49 -13.49
CA CYS A 38 -2.07 2.97 -13.24
C CYS A 38 -1.17 4.10 -12.72
N LEU A 39 -0.42 3.83 -11.66
CA LEU A 39 0.57 4.74 -11.08
C LEU A 39 1.93 4.06 -11.04
N ASN A 40 2.90 4.66 -11.73
CA ASN A 40 4.28 4.20 -11.64
C ASN A 40 4.91 4.60 -10.29
N PRO A 41 5.94 3.88 -9.81
CA PRO A 41 6.69 4.22 -8.58
C PRO A 41 7.18 5.67 -8.53
N SER A 42 7.42 6.30 -9.68
CA SER A 42 7.82 7.71 -9.75
C SER A 42 6.67 8.71 -9.60
N GLN A 43 5.42 8.29 -9.84
CA GLN A 43 4.22 9.13 -9.88
C GLN A 43 3.45 9.16 -8.56
N PHE A 44 3.73 8.25 -7.64
CA PHE A 44 3.13 8.22 -6.31
C PHE A 44 4.16 8.37 -5.21
N GLU A 45 3.69 8.61 -4.01
CA GLU A 45 4.48 8.65 -2.79
C GLU A 45 3.73 7.93 -1.66
N ILE A 46 4.49 7.25 -0.81
CA ILE A 46 3.96 6.57 0.36
C ILE A 46 3.96 7.59 1.48
N THR A 47 2.78 7.90 1.98
CA THR A 47 2.57 8.90 3.03
C THR A 47 2.54 8.28 4.42
N GLU A 48 1.96 7.08 4.54
CA GLU A 48 1.85 6.33 5.80
C GLU A 48 2.05 4.83 5.54
N VAL A 49 2.56 4.13 6.55
CA VAL A 49 2.74 2.68 6.53
C VAL A 49 2.19 2.11 7.83
N HIS A 50 1.31 1.13 7.71
CA HIS A 50 0.69 0.44 8.83
C HIS A 50 0.94 -1.05 8.68
N ARG A 51 1.66 -1.63 9.64
CA ARG A 51 1.94 -3.07 9.68
C ARG A 51 1.00 -3.74 10.66
N PHE A 52 0.37 -4.82 10.20
CA PHE A 52 -0.55 -5.66 10.93
C PHE A 52 -0.01 -7.08 10.96
N GLU A 53 -0.18 -7.74 12.10
CA GLU A 53 0.06 -9.17 12.21
C GLU A 53 -1.24 -9.87 11.78
N GLY A 54 -1.14 -10.78 10.82
CA GLY A 54 -2.28 -11.46 10.24
C GLY A 54 -3.03 -12.27 11.29
N ASP A 55 -4.34 -12.07 11.37
CA ASP A 55 -5.24 -12.78 12.30
C ASP A 55 -5.15 -14.32 12.15
N THR A 56 -4.81 -14.79 10.94
CA THR A 56 -4.78 -16.23 10.62
C THR A 56 -3.44 -16.88 10.93
N ASN A 57 -2.34 -16.14 10.81
CA ASN A 57 -1.00 -16.65 11.07
C ASN A 57 -0.15 -15.52 11.64
N PRO A 58 0.48 -15.68 12.81
CA PRO A 58 1.40 -14.68 13.37
C PRO A 58 2.67 -14.51 12.52
N SER A 59 2.92 -15.41 11.57
CA SER A 59 3.98 -15.29 10.56
C SER A 59 3.54 -14.53 9.30
N ASP A 60 2.24 -14.29 9.13
CA ASP A 60 1.71 -13.55 7.98
C ASP A 60 1.63 -12.08 8.39
N GLU A 61 2.38 -11.23 7.69
CA GLU A 61 2.43 -9.81 7.99
C GLU A 61 1.75 -9.06 6.85
N GLU A 62 0.66 -8.39 7.16
CA GLU A 62 0.03 -7.46 6.24
C GLU A 62 0.56 -6.06 6.45
N VAL A 63 1.01 -5.43 5.38
CA VAL A 63 1.45 -4.04 5.40
C VAL A 63 0.56 -3.23 4.49
N ILE A 64 -0.10 -2.23 5.07
CA ILE A 64 -0.92 -1.26 4.38
C ILE A 64 -0.11 0.00 4.16
N TYR A 65 0.11 0.34 2.90
CA TYR A 65 0.78 1.57 2.50
C TYR A 65 -0.28 2.58 2.06
N ALA A 66 -0.34 3.74 2.69
CA ALA A 66 -1.16 4.85 2.23
C ALA A 66 -0.42 5.57 1.10
N VAL A 67 -0.95 5.45 -0.11
CA VAL A 67 -0.34 5.93 -1.34
C VAL A 67 -1.08 7.15 -1.84
N GLU A 68 -0.34 8.19 -2.16
CA GLU A 68 -0.86 9.42 -2.74
C GLU A 68 -0.12 9.72 -4.06
N SER A 69 -0.84 10.10 -5.11
CA SER A 69 -0.20 10.57 -6.33
C SER A 69 0.52 11.88 -6.05
N LYS A 70 1.66 12.11 -6.70
CA LYS A 70 2.39 13.37 -6.58
C LYS A 70 1.58 14.58 -7.04
N GLU A 71 0.58 14.36 -7.88
CA GLU A 71 -0.38 15.37 -8.30
C GLU A 71 -1.47 15.65 -7.24
N GLY A 72 -1.52 14.89 -6.15
CA GLY A 72 -2.46 15.03 -5.04
C GLY A 72 -3.92 14.68 -5.37
N ASN A 73 -4.20 14.28 -6.62
CA ASN A 73 -5.54 13.98 -7.11
C ASN A 73 -6.00 12.56 -6.79
N ILE A 74 -5.07 11.64 -6.56
CA ILE A 74 -5.37 10.22 -6.43
C ILE A 74 -4.80 9.73 -5.11
N LYS A 75 -5.66 9.17 -4.26
CA LYS A 75 -5.31 8.68 -2.93
C LYS A 75 -5.90 7.31 -2.74
N GLY A 76 -5.09 6.38 -2.28
CA GLY A 76 -5.52 5.02 -2.04
C GLY A 76 -4.59 4.28 -1.11
N VAL A 77 -4.94 3.03 -0.90
CA VAL A 77 -4.23 2.12 -0.03
C VAL A 77 -3.66 1.00 -0.87
N LEU A 78 -2.45 0.58 -0.55
CA LEU A 78 -1.81 -0.57 -1.15
C LEU A 78 -1.66 -1.65 -0.08
N HIS A 79 -2.25 -2.80 -0.33
CA HIS A 79 -2.04 -4.00 0.45
C HIS A 79 -0.78 -4.73 -0.04
N SER A 80 0.15 -5.01 0.87
CA SER A 80 1.29 -5.86 0.58
C SER A 80 1.44 -6.92 1.66
N ALA A 81 1.37 -8.19 1.24
CA ALA A 81 1.81 -9.31 2.07
C ALA A 81 3.35 -9.31 2.04
N PHE A 82 3.96 -9.00 3.18
CA PHE A 82 5.42 -8.91 3.27
C PHE A 82 6.03 -10.29 3.00
N GLY A 83 6.87 -10.40 1.96
CA GLY A 83 7.60 -11.63 1.63
C GLY A 83 7.14 -12.40 0.38
N THR A 84 5.92 -12.19 -0.13
CA THR A 84 5.44 -12.95 -1.30
C THR A 84 5.78 -12.30 -2.65
N TYR A 85 5.91 -10.98 -2.69
CA TYR A 85 6.02 -10.23 -3.95
C TYR A 85 7.45 -9.87 -4.36
N ALA A 86 8.48 -10.23 -3.58
CA ALA A 86 9.86 -9.80 -3.84
C ALA A 86 10.44 -10.30 -5.18
N ASP A 87 9.88 -11.37 -5.76
CA ASP A 87 10.36 -11.97 -7.01
C ASP A 87 9.61 -11.42 -8.26
N ASP A 88 8.36 -10.96 -8.10
CA ASP A 88 7.50 -10.53 -9.22
C ASP A 88 7.50 -9.00 -9.44
N VAL A 89 8.06 -8.25 -8.49
CA VAL A 89 8.10 -6.78 -8.56
C VAL A 89 9.45 -6.26 -9.01
N SER A 90 9.39 -5.20 -9.80
CA SER A 90 10.59 -4.52 -10.27
C SER A 90 11.41 -3.90 -9.13
N PRO A 91 12.75 -3.83 -9.27
CA PRO A 91 13.64 -3.37 -8.22
C PRO A 91 13.38 -1.91 -7.79
N ASP A 92 12.91 -1.05 -8.68
CA ASP A 92 12.55 0.34 -8.36
C ASP A 92 11.37 0.41 -7.39
N LEU A 93 10.31 -0.36 -7.66
CA LEU A 93 9.15 -0.45 -6.79
C LEU A 93 9.53 -1.10 -5.44
N LEU A 94 10.28 -2.20 -5.48
CA LEU A 94 10.77 -2.89 -4.29
C LEU A 94 11.58 -1.94 -3.39
N ARG A 95 12.49 -1.17 -3.99
CA ARG A 95 13.33 -0.22 -3.26
C ARG A 95 12.50 0.87 -2.62
N LYS A 96 11.47 1.37 -3.30
CA LYS A 96 10.56 2.39 -2.75
C LYS A 96 9.73 1.87 -1.58
N LEU A 97 9.26 0.63 -1.63
CA LEU A 97 8.54 -0.03 -0.54
C LEU A 97 9.48 -0.34 0.65
N SER A 98 10.68 -0.86 0.36
CA SER A 98 11.67 -1.25 1.37
C SER A 98 12.27 -0.08 2.14
N MET A 99 12.31 1.12 1.53
CA MET A 99 12.85 2.33 2.15
C MET A 99 12.04 2.85 3.35
N HIS A 100 10.81 2.39 3.51
CA HIS A 100 9.91 2.84 4.59
C HIS A 100 9.81 1.85 5.76
N THR A 101 10.58 0.76 5.76
CA THR A 101 10.52 -0.31 6.78
C THR A 101 11.58 -0.18 7.87
N ASN A 102 12.01 1.04 8.23
CA ASN A 102 13.06 1.26 9.25
C ASN A 102 12.50 1.94 10.51
#